data_AF-A0A1V5MX94-F1
#
_entry.id   AF-A0A1V5MX94-F1
#
_cell.length_a   1.000
_cell.length_b   1.000
_cell.length_c   1.000
_cell.angle_alpha   90.00
_cell.angle_beta   90.00
_cell.angle_gamma   90.00
#
_symmetry.space_group_name_H-M   'P 1'
#
loop_
_entity.id
_entity.type
_entity.pdbx_description
1 polymer ?
#
loop_
_entity_poly.entity_id
_entity_poly.type
_entity_poly.pdbx_seq_one_letter_code
_entity_poly.pdbx_strand_id
1 'polypeptide(L)' 'MVSGGFSLVPGFLEFLGGELPESVARWNPFDQIPCEKQVTGADWIHRCGPGFAVAAGLAMRTL' A
#
# COMPACT_ATOMS: atom_id res chain seq x y z
N MET A 1 7.56 7.19 3.88
CA MET A 1 6.42 6.39 3.38
C MET A 1 6.71 4.91 3.61
N VAL A 2 5.70 4.10 3.91
CA VAL A 2 5.85 2.68 4.25
C VAL A 2 4.86 1.84 3.45
N SER A 3 5.32 0.71 2.91
CA SER A 3 4.49 -0.26 2.19
C SER A 3 4.86 -1.70 2.60
N GLY A 4 4.27 -2.69 1.95
CA GLY A 4 4.38 -4.11 2.33
C GLY A 4 3.32 -4.55 3.33
N GLY A 5 3.18 -5.87 3.52
CA GLY A 5 2.12 -6.45 4.36
C GLY A 5 2.18 -6.00 5.83
N PHE A 6 3.38 -5.79 6.36
CA PHE A 6 3.57 -5.35 7.74
C PHE A 6 3.06 -3.91 7.99
N SER A 7 2.95 -3.09 6.94
CA SER A 7 2.37 -1.75 7.03
C SER A 7 0.87 -1.74 7.40
N LEU A 8 0.21 -2.90 7.38
CA LEU A 8 -1.19 -3.10 7.75
C LEU A 8 -1.39 -3.50 9.22
N VAL A 9 -0.32 -3.85 9.93
CA VAL A 9 -0.39 -4.22 11.34
C VAL A 9 -0.82 -2.99 12.15
N PRO A 10 -1.92 -3.07 12.93
CA PRO A 10 -2.35 -1.95 13.78
C PRO A 10 -1.23 -1.52 14.74
N GLY A 11 -1.00 -0.22 14.87
CA GLY A 11 0.02 0.34 15.76
C GLY A 11 1.42 0.43 15.15
N PHE A 12 1.69 -0.19 13.99
CA PHE A 12 3.04 -0.20 13.42
C PHE A 12 3.47 1.18 12.89
N LEU A 13 2.57 1.92 12.25
CA LEU A 13 2.90 3.25 11.74
C LEU A 13 3.02 4.26 12.87
N GLU A 14 2.19 4.13 13.91
CA GLU A 14 2.25 4.93 15.12
C GLU A 14 3.57 4.70 15.86
N PHE A 15 4.00 3.45 15.96
CA PHE A 15 5.32 3.09 16.51
C PHE A 15 6.44 3.74 15.70
N LEU A 16 6.48 3.54 14.38
CA LEU A 16 7.50 4.15 13.53
C LEU A 16 7.49 5.69 13.60
N GLY A 17 6.31 6.30 13.69
CA GLY A 17 6.16 7.75 13.81
C GLY A 17 6.62 8.32 15.16
N GLY A 18 6.74 7.49 16.20
CA GLY A 18 7.34 7.86 17.48
C GLY A 18 8.87 7.75 17.50
N GLU A 19 9.43 6.83 16.70
CA GLU A 19 10.86 6.53 16.67
C GLU A 19 11.64 7.29 15.59
N LEU A 20 10.96 7.76 14.54
CA LEU A 20 11.58 8.46 13.42
C LEU A 20 11.27 9.96 13.45
N PRO A 21 12.24 10.82 13.11
CA PRO A 21 12.01 12.27 13.03
C PRO A 21 11.18 12.67 11.80
N GLU A 22 11.07 11.82 10.77
CA GLU A 22 10.28 12.06 9.58
C GLU A 22 8.81 11.63 9.71
N SER A 23 7.93 12.24 8.91
CA SER A 23 6.54 11.82 8.82
C SER A 23 6.40 10.41 8.23
N VAL A 24 5.71 9.55 8.96
CA VAL A 24 5.43 8.18 8.56
C VAL A 24 4.00 8.08 8.03
N ALA A 25 3.86 7.67 6.78
CA ALA A 25 2.56 7.47 6.13
C ALA A 25 2.56 6.15 5.35
N ARG A 26 1.42 5.47 5.35
CA ARG A 26 1.20 4.26 4.55
C ARG A 26 1.12 4.66 3.09
N TRP A 27 1.77 3.87 2.24
CA TRP A 27 1.68 4.01 0.79
C TRP A 27 1.00 2.81 0.17
N ASN A 28 -0.07 3.08 -0.58
CA ASN A 28 -0.79 2.11 -1.38
C ASN A 28 -0.66 2.47 -2.87
N PRO A 29 -0.07 1.60 -3.72
CA PRO A 29 0.04 1.88 -5.16
C PRO A 29 -1.33 2.05 -5.84
N PHE A 30 -2.39 1.41 -5.34
CA PHE A 30 -3.72 1.44 -5.93
C PHE A 30 -4.52 2.71 -5.60
N ASP A 31 -3.94 3.64 -4.83
CA ASP A 31 -4.49 5.00 -4.71
C ASP A 31 -4.27 5.81 -6.01
N GLN A 32 -3.28 5.41 -6.82
CA GLN A 32 -2.89 6.08 -8.07
C GLN A 32 -3.12 5.21 -9.31
N ILE A 33 -3.16 3.89 -9.17
CA ILE A 33 -3.48 2.96 -10.25
C ILE A 33 -5.01 2.81 -10.34
N PRO A 34 -5.65 3.16 -11.47
CA PRO A 34 -7.10 2.99 -11.62
C PRO A 34 -7.49 1.51 -11.51
N CYS A 35 -8.29 1.17 -10.50
CA CYS A 35 -8.99 -0.11 -10.43
C CYS A 35 -10.47 0.14 -10.71
N GLU A 36 -10.98 -0.39 -11.82
CA GLU A 36 -12.41 -0.32 -12.12
C GLU A 36 -13.22 -1.04 -11.03
N LYS A 37 -14.28 -0.39 -10.54
CA LYS A 37 -15.13 -0.91 -9.45
C LYS A 37 -15.81 -2.24 -9.77
N GLN A 38 -15.82 -2.64 -11.04
CA GLN A 38 -16.44 -3.87 -11.52
C GLN A 38 -15.48 -5.08 -11.47
N VAL A 39 -14.22 -4.88 -11.12
CA VAL A 39 -13.23 -5.95 -10.97
C VAL A 39 -13.41 -6.63 -9.62
N THR A 40 -13.59 -7.96 -9.64
CA THR A 40 -13.61 -8.80 -8.44
C THR A 40 -12.38 -8.53 -7.58
N GLY A 41 -12.59 -8.15 -6.32
CA GLY A 41 -11.50 -7.90 -5.37
C GLY A 41 -10.97 -6.46 -5.32
N ALA A 42 -11.61 -5.50 -5.99
CA ALA A 42 -11.23 -4.08 -5.91
C ALA A 42 -11.14 -3.57 -4.46
N ASP A 43 -12.14 -3.87 -3.62
CA ASP A 43 -12.14 -3.50 -2.20
C ASP A 43 -10.96 -4.13 -1.43
N TRP A 44 -10.62 -5.38 -1.77
CA TRP A 44 -9.49 -6.09 -1.16
C TRP A 44 -8.16 -5.44 -1.54
N ILE A 45 -8.00 -5.06 -2.80
CA ILE A 45 -6.82 -4.38 -3.31
C ILE A 45 -6.66 -2.99 -2.67
N HIS A 46 -7.73 -2.24 -2.44
CA HIS A 46 -7.63 -0.97 -1.71
C HIS A 46 -7.24 -1.17 -0.24
N ARG A 47 -7.65 -2.27 0.39
CA ARG A 47 -7.33 -2.56 1.80
C ARG A 47 -5.92 -3.14 2.00
N CYS A 48 -5.51 -4.05 1.12
CA CYS A 48 -4.27 -4.83 1.24
C CYS A 48 -3.18 -4.41 0.24
N GLY A 49 -3.47 -3.41 -0.60
CA GLY A 49 -2.64 -2.91 -1.68
C GLY A 49 -1.18 -2.59 -1.33
N PRO A 50 -0.85 -2.05 -0.14
CA PRO A 50 0.54 -1.89 0.27
C PRO A 50 1.34 -3.21 0.19
N GLY A 51 0.72 -4.35 0.47
CA GLY A 51 1.35 -5.68 0.36
C GLY A 51 1.76 -6.06 -1.05
N PHE A 52 1.18 -5.41 -2.06
CA PHE A 52 1.40 -5.70 -3.48
C PHE A 52 2.29 -4.67 -4.18
N ALA A 53 2.88 -3.72 -3.47
CA ALA A 53 3.74 -2.66 -4.02
C ALA A 53 4.74 -3.16 -5.07
N VAL A 54 5.48 -4.24 -4.76
CA VAL A 54 6.47 -4.82 -5.66
C VAL A 54 5.81 -5.46 -6.89
N ALA A 55 4.75 -6.26 -6.69
CA ALA A 55 4.04 -6.92 -7.78
C ALA A 55 3.38 -5.89 -8.73
N ALA A 56 2.77 -4.84 -8.18
CA ALA A 56 2.20 -3.74 -8.95
C ALA A 56 3.28 -3.04 -9.80
N GLY A 57 4.44 -2.71 -9.21
CA GLY A 57 5.56 -2.13 -9.96
C GLY A 57 6.09 -3.02 -11.07
N LEU A 58 6.16 -4.35 -10.85
CA LEU A 58 6.55 -5.30 -11.89
C LEU A 58 5.55 -5.34 -13.05
N ALA A 59 4.24 -5.34 -12.76
CA ALA A 59 3.19 -5.30 -13.77
C ALA A 59 3.20 -3.98 -14.57
N MET A 60 3.49 -2.85 -13.92
CA MET A 60 3.61 -1.56 -14.61
C MET A 60 4.78 -1.48 -15.58
N ARG A 61 5.81 -2.33 -15.43
CA ARG A 61 6.95 -2.36 -16.37
C ARG A 61 6.58 -2.91 -17.75
N THR A 62 5.47 -3.65 -17.84
CA THR A 62 4.96 -4.22 -19.10
C THR A 62 3.95 -3.32 -19.80
N LEU A 63 3.65 -2.15 -19.23
CA LEU A 63 2.78 -1.13 -19.81
C LEU A 63 3.59 -0.09 -20.58
#